data_AF-A0A284VKH0-F1
#
_entry.id   AF-A0A284VKH0-F1
#
_cell.length_a   1.000
_cell.length_b   1.000
_cell.length_c   1.000
_cell.angle_alpha   90.00
_cell.angle_beta   90.00
_cell.angle_gamma   90.00
#
_symmetry.space_group_name_H-M   'P 1'
#
loop_
_entity.id
_entity.type
_entity.pdbx_description
1 polymer ?
#
loop_
_entity_poly.entity_id
_entity_poly.type
_entity_poly.pdbx_seq_one_letter_code
_entity_poly.pdbx_strand_id
1 'polypeptide(L)'
;MKIGIDKDYVKFLVIFGIVTILTPFLMDIIVRSWKTDLMKQLADGIKSIDPAGTSILFSIAVGFYIGSIFLLYLDIYKRVQAILLSIGLFSITSYIFKLFSINFNLIFIILGILIGGLSGNRFKFTYRKEIKQAAANISIISVIYVVISYIIFYLSTADSGNFIKDSVVVLIFSYFFGEVMNYKAKGSKIFVLGPAQSGKTLFIAGCYMRALETAKGPVKPSPDLLELIDQMHKEEIIWPRRTQEISKYQFIYDIGGLFPKEMMLRTLDYPGPFIEKIYKYMYIKKSSKKGENDKKYEEEIKYEAVAKEITKSDKLIFIIDGSKYPNFADMGITQYVKILGRLQENGRNVKPYIVVTKSDFFTREYPNYENDYEGFKQFIESRISNSIFIKELLNEASASIYPVFYYTKKINGEGHEYYIPLRDENKNVYTYGFDKFMDDLIE
;
A
#
# COMPACT_ATOMS: atom_id res chain seq x y z
N MET A 1 3.13 20.77 10.13
CA MET A 1 2.57 19.49 9.66
C MET A 1 1.22 19.76 9.00
N LYS A 2 1.20 20.00 7.67
CA LYS A 2 -0.07 20.08 6.92
C LYS A 2 -0.52 18.63 6.74
N ILE A 3 -1.54 18.20 7.47
CA ILE A 3 -2.17 16.90 7.24
C ILE A 3 -2.91 17.04 5.90
N GLY A 4 -2.23 16.77 4.79
CA GLY A 4 -2.88 16.60 3.50
C GLY A 4 -3.87 15.45 3.66
N ILE A 5 -5.17 15.74 3.60
CA ILE A 5 -6.18 14.70 3.65
C ILE A 5 -6.08 13.94 2.32
N ASP A 6 -5.44 12.79 2.37
CA ASP A 6 -5.27 11.91 1.22
C ASP A 6 -6.64 11.50 0.66
N LYS A 7 -6.77 11.52 -0.67
CA LYS A 7 -8.04 11.25 -1.38
C LYS A 7 -8.68 9.92 -0.98
N ASP A 8 -7.86 8.93 -0.64
CA ASP A 8 -8.32 7.64 -0.15
C ASP A 8 -9.08 7.78 1.19
N TYR A 9 -8.60 8.63 2.10
CA TYR A 9 -9.28 8.89 3.37
C TYR A 9 -10.63 9.57 3.16
N VAL A 10 -10.67 10.58 2.29
CA VAL A 10 -11.93 11.26 1.95
C VAL A 10 -12.92 10.25 1.39
N LYS A 11 -12.47 9.40 0.45
CA LYS A 11 -13.32 8.35 -0.13
C LYS A 11 -13.87 7.41 0.95
N PHE A 12 -13.01 6.92 1.85
CA PHE A 12 -13.46 6.05 2.95
C PHE A 12 -14.48 6.75 3.85
N LEU A 13 -14.21 7.99 4.25
CA LEU A 13 -15.11 8.78 5.12
C LEU A 13 -16.46 9.04 4.45
N VAL A 14 -16.49 9.32 3.14
CA VAL A 14 -17.73 9.50 2.39
C VAL A 14 -18.54 8.20 2.37
N ILE A 15 -17.92 7.07 2.02
CA ILE A 15 -18.59 5.75 1.99
C ILE A 15 -19.10 5.39 3.39
N PHE A 16 -18.28 5.57 4.42
CA PHE A 16 -18.66 5.32 5.81
C PHE A 16 -19.78 6.25 6.30
N GLY A 17 -19.75 7.53 5.90
CA GLY A 17 -20.80 8.50 6.19
C GLY A 17 -22.14 8.08 5.60
N ILE A 18 -22.16 7.59 4.34
CA ILE A 18 -23.36 7.04 3.70
C ILE A 18 -23.92 5.87 4.51
N VAL A 19 -23.09 4.90 4.89
CA VAL A 19 -23.52 3.74 5.70
C VAL A 19 -24.10 4.20 7.05
N THR A 20 -23.46 5.18 7.69
CA THR A 20 -23.90 5.71 8.99
C THR A 20 -25.25 6.41 8.89
N ILE A 21 -25.48 7.21 7.84
CA ILE A 21 -26.76 7.90 7.59
C ILE A 21 -27.88 6.91 7.30
N LEU A 22 -27.59 5.80 6.61
CA LEU A 22 -28.60 4.78 6.27
C LEU A 22 -28.96 3.87 7.46
N THR A 23 -28.07 3.75 8.45
CA THR A 23 -28.22 2.83 9.57
C THR A 23 -29.54 3.04 10.36
N PRO A 24 -29.97 4.27 10.73
CA PRO A 24 -31.26 4.48 11.40
C PRO A 24 -32.48 4.00 10.60
N PHE A 25 -32.49 4.18 9.28
CA PHE A 25 -33.58 3.72 8.42
C PHE A 25 -33.66 2.19 8.37
N LEU A 26 -32.52 1.53 8.34
CA LEU A 26 -32.45 0.07 8.41
C LEU A 26 -32.91 -0.46 9.76
N MET A 27 -32.52 0.22 10.84
CA MET A 27 -32.99 -0.13 12.18
C MET A 27 -34.50 0.01 12.29
N ASP A 28 -35.10 1.04 11.68
CA ASP A 28 -36.56 1.16 11.61
C ASP A 28 -37.20 0.00 10.82
N ILE A 29 -36.68 -0.37 9.66
CA ILE A 29 -37.15 -1.54 8.88
C ILE A 29 -37.07 -2.83 9.72
N ILE A 30 -35.95 -3.06 10.40
CA ILE A 30 -35.75 -4.23 11.27
C ILE A 30 -36.79 -4.20 12.40
N VAL A 31 -36.93 -3.09 13.12
CA VAL A 31 -37.90 -2.96 14.22
C VAL A 31 -39.33 -3.16 13.75
N ARG A 32 -39.70 -2.62 12.58
CA ARG A 32 -41.02 -2.84 11.97
C ARG A 32 -41.21 -4.31 11.60
N SER A 33 -40.20 -4.99 11.05
CA SER A 33 -40.28 -6.42 10.76
C SER A 33 -40.50 -7.26 12.02
N TRP A 34 -39.93 -6.88 13.17
CA TRP A 34 -40.09 -7.60 14.43
C TRP A 34 -41.48 -7.45 15.05
N LYS A 35 -42.25 -6.45 14.62
CA LYS A 35 -43.63 -6.25 15.08
C LYS A 35 -44.67 -7.05 14.28
N THR A 36 -44.28 -7.64 13.16
CA THR A 36 -45.20 -8.39 12.29
C THR A 36 -45.54 -9.76 12.87
N ASP A 37 -46.70 -10.30 12.49
CA ASP A 37 -47.15 -11.60 12.99
C ASP A 37 -46.30 -12.74 12.46
N LEU A 38 -45.75 -12.63 11.24
CA LEU A 38 -44.82 -13.63 10.70
C LEU A 38 -43.54 -13.72 11.55
N MET A 39 -42.96 -12.60 11.97
CA MET A 39 -41.78 -12.63 12.84
C MET A 39 -42.12 -13.14 14.24
N LYS A 40 -43.30 -12.80 14.78
CA LYS A 40 -43.77 -13.39 16.05
C LYS A 40 -43.92 -14.91 15.93
N GLN A 41 -44.52 -15.42 14.85
CA GLN A 41 -44.63 -16.86 14.60
C GLN A 41 -43.27 -17.54 14.47
N LEU A 42 -42.29 -16.92 13.80
CA LEU A 42 -40.92 -17.44 13.75
C LEU A 42 -40.28 -17.46 15.15
N ALA A 43 -40.43 -16.38 15.91
CA ALA A 43 -39.89 -16.28 17.27
C ALA A 43 -40.55 -17.30 18.21
N ASP A 44 -41.86 -17.49 18.11
CA ASP A 44 -42.61 -18.46 18.91
C ASP A 44 -42.32 -19.90 18.48
N GLY A 45 -42.11 -20.14 17.18
CA GLY A 45 -41.61 -21.40 16.66
C GLY A 45 -40.24 -21.77 17.25
N ILE A 46 -39.32 -20.82 17.32
CA ILE A 46 -38.03 -21.02 18.00
C ILE A 46 -38.23 -21.29 19.50
N LYS A 47 -39.10 -20.52 20.16
CA LYS A 47 -39.42 -20.71 21.59
C LYS A 47 -40.10 -22.05 21.89
N SER A 48 -40.84 -22.60 20.93
CA SER A 48 -41.52 -23.88 21.07
C SER A 48 -40.55 -25.07 21.11
N ILE A 49 -39.40 -24.93 20.44
CA ILE A 49 -38.30 -25.91 20.49
C ILE A 49 -37.56 -25.80 21.82
N ASP A 50 -37.24 -24.57 22.22
CA ASP A 50 -36.60 -24.26 23.50
C ASP A 50 -37.08 -22.88 23.98
N PRO A 51 -37.65 -22.74 25.19
CA PRO A 51 -38.05 -21.43 25.74
C PRO A 51 -36.92 -20.39 25.74
N ALA A 52 -35.66 -20.82 25.81
CA ALA A 52 -34.48 -19.97 25.71
C ALA A 52 -33.99 -19.75 24.27
N GLY A 53 -34.57 -20.41 23.27
CA GLY A 53 -34.08 -20.48 21.89
C GLY A 53 -33.84 -19.12 21.22
N THR A 54 -34.70 -18.13 21.48
CA THR A 54 -34.49 -16.76 20.98
C THR A 54 -33.26 -16.11 21.60
N SER A 55 -33.06 -16.26 22.92
CA SER A 55 -31.85 -15.80 23.60
C SER A 55 -30.60 -16.52 23.09
N ILE A 56 -30.69 -17.83 22.87
CA ILE A 56 -29.59 -18.64 22.31
C ILE A 56 -29.17 -18.10 20.96
N LEU A 57 -30.13 -17.86 20.04
CA LEU A 57 -29.85 -17.34 18.71
C LEU A 57 -29.14 -15.98 18.76
N PHE A 58 -29.66 -15.03 19.55
CA PHE A 58 -29.04 -13.72 19.71
C PHE A 58 -27.65 -13.80 20.35
N SER A 59 -27.47 -14.69 21.33
CA SER A 59 -26.18 -14.92 22.00
C SER A 59 -25.13 -15.46 21.02
N ILE A 60 -25.49 -16.45 20.19
CA ILE A 60 -24.61 -16.98 19.14
C ILE A 60 -24.28 -15.89 18.11
N ALA A 61 -25.28 -15.12 17.67
CA ALA A 61 -25.07 -14.05 16.69
C ALA A 61 -24.12 -12.97 17.23
N VAL A 62 -24.34 -12.46 18.45
CA VAL A 62 -23.45 -11.48 19.08
C VAL A 62 -22.05 -12.06 19.23
N GLY A 63 -21.92 -13.30 19.73
CA GLY A 63 -20.65 -13.99 19.82
C GLY A 63 -19.93 -14.08 18.48
N PHE A 64 -20.64 -14.45 17.41
CA PHE A 64 -20.12 -14.52 16.05
C PHE A 64 -19.52 -13.19 15.58
N TYR A 65 -20.23 -12.08 15.82
CA TYR A 65 -19.72 -10.74 15.48
C TYR A 65 -18.49 -10.38 16.32
N ILE A 66 -18.48 -10.66 17.62
CA ILE A 66 -17.31 -10.44 18.48
C ILE A 66 -16.09 -11.20 17.96
N GLY A 67 -16.24 -12.50 17.67
CA GLY A 67 -15.17 -13.33 17.14
C GLY A 67 -14.64 -12.85 15.79
N SER A 68 -15.54 -12.44 14.89
CA SER A 68 -15.17 -11.91 13.58
C SER A 68 -14.49 -10.53 13.67
N ILE A 69 -14.98 -9.65 14.55
CA ILE A 69 -14.38 -8.34 14.82
C ILE A 69 -12.99 -8.49 15.43
N PHE A 70 -12.81 -9.45 16.35
CA PHE A 70 -11.50 -9.77 16.93
C PHE A 70 -10.48 -10.12 15.84
N LEU A 71 -10.86 -10.93 14.86
CA LEU A 71 -10.00 -11.19 13.70
C LEU A 71 -9.67 -9.92 12.92
N LEU A 72 -10.63 -9.01 12.72
CA LEU A 72 -10.37 -7.73 12.05
C LEU A 72 -9.43 -6.81 12.84
N TYR A 73 -9.38 -6.90 14.17
CA TYR A 73 -8.38 -6.20 14.97
C TYR A 73 -6.95 -6.72 14.73
N LEU A 74 -6.82 -8.03 14.47
CA LEU A 74 -5.54 -8.64 14.11
C LEU A 74 -5.07 -8.21 12.71
N ASP A 75 -6.00 -7.94 11.79
CA ASP A 75 -5.69 -7.42 10.46
C ASP A 75 -5.43 -5.90 10.49
N ILE A 76 -4.16 -5.51 10.32
CA ILE A 76 -3.72 -4.11 10.38
C ILE A 76 -4.48 -3.24 9.35
N TYR A 77 -4.89 -3.78 8.20
CA TYR A 77 -5.63 -3.05 7.18
C TYR A 77 -7.10 -2.81 7.54
N LYS A 78 -7.62 -3.53 8.54
CA LYS A 78 -9.04 -3.54 8.93
C LYS A 78 -9.30 -3.06 10.35
N ARG A 79 -8.28 -2.61 11.08
CA ARG A 79 -8.40 -2.14 12.48
C ARG A 79 -9.40 -1.02 12.65
N VAL A 80 -9.41 -0.03 11.76
CA VAL A 80 -10.35 1.09 11.85
C VAL A 80 -11.78 0.60 11.67
N GLN A 81 -12.03 -0.30 10.70
CA GLN A 81 -13.32 -0.93 10.51
C GLN A 81 -13.73 -1.76 11.73
N ALA A 82 -12.80 -2.48 12.36
CA ALA A 82 -13.06 -3.25 13.58
C ALA A 82 -13.49 -2.35 14.75
N ILE A 83 -12.84 -1.18 14.93
CA ILE A 83 -13.21 -0.18 15.95
C ILE A 83 -14.62 0.34 15.69
N LEU A 84 -14.91 0.77 14.46
CA LEU A 84 -16.22 1.30 14.08
C LEU A 84 -17.33 0.26 14.25
N LEU A 85 -17.08 -0.99 13.85
CA LEU A 85 -18.01 -2.11 14.05
C LEU A 85 -18.21 -2.45 15.53
N SER A 86 -17.18 -2.30 16.36
CA SER A 86 -17.30 -2.53 17.80
C SER A 86 -18.27 -1.54 18.45
N ILE A 87 -18.18 -0.26 18.05
CA ILE A 87 -19.11 0.80 18.49
C ILE A 87 -20.53 0.50 18.01
N GLY A 88 -20.68 0.09 16.74
CA GLY A 88 -21.97 -0.31 16.17
C GLY A 88 -22.58 -1.52 16.88
N LEU A 89 -21.80 -2.57 17.12
CA LEU A 89 -22.22 -3.78 17.82
C LEU A 89 -22.67 -3.47 19.25
N PHE A 90 -21.91 -2.64 19.98
CA PHE A 90 -22.28 -2.22 21.33
C PHE A 90 -23.62 -1.47 21.33
N SER A 91 -23.80 -0.54 20.38
CA SER A 91 -25.04 0.24 20.24
C SER A 91 -26.26 -0.64 19.93
N ILE A 92 -26.12 -1.56 18.96
CA ILE A 92 -27.19 -2.49 18.57
C ILE A 92 -27.52 -3.45 19.70
N THR A 93 -26.52 -4.02 20.37
CA THR A 93 -26.73 -4.96 21.48
C THR A 93 -27.43 -4.27 22.66
N SER A 94 -27.05 -3.04 22.98
CA SER A 94 -27.71 -2.22 24.01
C SER A 94 -29.18 -1.94 23.66
N TYR A 95 -29.45 -1.62 22.39
CA TYR A 95 -30.81 -1.39 21.90
C TYR A 95 -31.68 -2.66 21.97
N ILE A 96 -31.17 -3.80 21.48
CA ILE A 96 -31.84 -5.10 21.51
C ILE A 96 -32.14 -5.52 22.96
N PHE A 97 -31.18 -5.34 23.86
CA PHE A 97 -31.35 -5.66 25.28
C PHE A 97 -32.52 -4.88 25.90
N LYS A 98 -32.64 -3.58 25.59
CA LYS A 98 -33.76 -2.74 26.05
C LYS A 98 -35.09 -3.14 25.44
N LEU A 99 -35.12 -3.49 24.15
CA LEU A 99 -36.35 -3.74 23.42
C LEU A 99 -36.96 -5.12 23.72
N PHE A 100 -36.13 -6.14 23.92
CA PHE A 100 -36.58 -7.54 24.00
C PHE A 100 -36.32 -8.20 25.36
N SER A 101 -35.68 -7.51 26.31
CA SER A 101 -35.35 -8.06 27.65
C SER A 101 -34.64 -9.42 27.58
N ILE A 102 -33.75 -9.59 26.61
CA ILE A 102 -33.05 -10.85 26.35
C ILE A 102 -31.99 -11.09 27.43
N ASN A 103 -32.07 -12.25 28.09
CA ASN A 103 -31.04 -12.74 29.00
C ASN A 103 -29.95 -13.47 28.22
N PHE A 104 -28.89 -12.77 27.82
CA PHE A 104 -27.78 -13.36 27.07
C PHE A 104 -27.14 -14.54 27.82
N ASN A 105 -26.95 -15.65 27.12
CA ASN A 105 -26.30 -16.83 27.67
C ASN A 105 -24.83 -16.85 27.25
N LEU A 106 -23.94 -16.76 28.24
CA LEU A 106 -22.50 -16.64 28.06
C LEU A 106 -21.88 -17.85 27.32
N ILE A 107 -22.39 -19.06 27.54
CA ILE A 107 -21.90 -20.27 26.87
C ILE A 107 -22.11 -20.15 25.35
N PHE A 108 -23.28 -19.67 24.93
CA PHE A 108 -23.61 -19.50 23.52
C PHE A 108 -22.90 -18.31 22.88
N ILE A 109 -22.57 -17.26 23.65
CA ILE A 109 -21.65 -16.20 23.17
C ILE A 109 -20.27 -16.78 22.89
N ILE A 110 -19.70 -17.58 23.79
CA ILE A 110 -18.39 -18.23 23.58
C ILE A 110 -18.44 -19.12 22.33
N LEU A 111 -19.50 -19.93 22.18
CA LEU A 111 -19.68 -20.75 20.99
C LEU A 111 -19.75 -19.90 19.72
N GLY A 112 -20.49 -18.79 19.75
CA GLY A 112 -20.55 -17.82 18.66
C GLY A 112 -19.17 -17.24 18.33
N ILE A 113 -18.38 -16.84 19.33
CA ILE A 113 -17.02 -16.31 19.15
C ILE A 113 -16.14 -17.34 18.43
N LEU A 114 -16.22 -18.60 18.83
CA LEU A 114 -15.49 -19.69 18.17
C LEU A 114 -15.94 -19.86 16.72
N ILE A 115 -17.24 -19.86 16.43
CA ILE A 115 -17.75 -19.95 15.05
C ILE A 115 -17.29 -18.76 14.20
N GLY A 116 -17.36 -17.53 14.74
CA GLY A 116 -16.89 -16.32 14.07
C GLY A 116 -15.38 -16.37 13.80
N GLY A 117 -14.59 -16.75 14.80
CA GLY A 117 -13.14 -16.90 14.70
C GLY A 117 -12.69 -17.98 13.71
N LEU A 118 -13.37 -19.13 13.71
CA LEU A 118 -13.04 -20.24 12.81
C LEU A 118 -13.51 -19.97 11.37
N SER A 119 -14.71 -19.41 11.19
CA SER A 119 -15.24 -19.10 9.85
C SER A 119 -14.45 -18.01 9.13
N GLY A 120 -13.86 -17.06 9.87
CA GLY A 120 -13.04 -15.99 9.32
C GLY A 120 -11.59 -16.40 9.04
N ASN A 121 -11.11 -17.52 9.60
CA ASN A 121 -9.71 -17.92 9.50
C ASN A 121 -9.58 -19.34 8.95
N ARG A 122 -9.27 -19.50 7.65
CA ARG A 122 -8.91 -20.81 7.08
C ARG A 122 -7.51 -21.22 7.57
N PHE A 123 -7.37 -21.59 8.85
CA PHE A 123 -6.27 -22.31 9.56
C PHE A 123 -4.80 -22.08 9.15
N LYS A 124 -4.47 -21.12 8.31
CA LYS A 124 -3.10 -20.78 7.92
C LYS A 124 -2.74 -19.48 8.61
N PHE A 125 -2.30 -19.60 9.86
CA PHE A 125 -1.62 -18.54 10.62
C PHE A 125 -0.30 -18.20 9.93
N THR A 126 -0.37 -17.46 8.83
CA THR A 126 0.78 -16.76 8.29
C THR A 126 0.59 -15.30 8.70
N TYR A 127 1.56 -14.74 9.43
CA TYR A 127 1.54 -13.48 10.19
C TYR A 127 1.15 -12.20 9.40
N ARG A 128 0.78 -12.30 8.12
CA ARG A 128 0.47 -11.18 7.22
C ARG A 128 -0.64 -11.44 6.20
N LYS A 129 -1.36 -12.57 6.28
CA LYS A 129 -2.48 -12.78 5.34
C LYS A 129 -3.69 -11.97 5.79
N GLU A 130 -4.14 -11.10 4.89
CA GLU A 130 -5.40 -10.37 5.01
C GLU A 130 -6.52 -11.33 5.39
N ILE A 131 -7.24 -11.02 6.47
CA ILE A 131 -8.36 -11.83 6.95
C ILE A 131 -9.63 -11.38 6.21
N LYS A 132 -9.56 -11.45 4.87
CA LYS A 132 -10.65 -11.05 3.97
C LYS A 132 -11.96 -11.76 4.29
N GLN A 133 -11.86 -13.01 4.74
CA GLN A 133 -13.02 -13.84 5.02
C GLN A 133 -13.81 -13.32 6.23
N ALA A 134 -13.16 -12.80 7.28
CA ALA A 134 -13.88 -12.25 8.44
C ALA A 134 -14.71 -11.01 8.03
N ALA A 135 -14.12 -10.11 7.24
CA ALA A 135 -14.82 -8.94 6.71
C ALA A 135 -15.99 -9.33 5.80
N ALA A 136 -15.77 -10.31 4.91
CA ALA A 136 -16.81 -10.84 4.03
C ALA A 136 -17.95 -11.49 4.82
N ASN A 137 -17.64 -12.30 5.84
CA ASN A 137 -18.64 -12.97 6.66
C ASN A 137 -19.52 -11.95 7.40
N ILE A 138 -18.92 -10.93 8.03
CA ILE A 138 -19.65 -9.83 8.67
C ILE A 138 -20.55 -9.12 7.65
N SER A 139 -20.02 -8.79 6.47
CA SER A 139 -20.79 -8.14 5.41
C SER A 139 -21.98 -8.98 4.96
N ILE A 140 -21.76 -10.26 4.66
CA ILE A 140 -22.78 -11.19 4.16
C ILE A 140 -23.87 -11.38 5.20
N ILE A 141 -23.52 -11.65 6.46
CA ILE A 141 -24.51 -11.90 7.52
C ILE A 141 -25.32 -10.62 7.82
N SER A 142 -24.67 -9.45 7.85
CA SER A 142 -25.38 -8.17 8.04
C SER A 142 -26.38 -7.91 6.92
N VAL A 143 -25.95 -8.09 5.67
CA VAL A 143 -26.80 -7.87 4.49
C VAL A 143 -27.94 -8.88 4.43
N ILE A 144 -27.66 -10.16 4.66
CA ILE A 144 -28.70 -11.21 4.69
C ILE A 144 -29.74 -10.90 5.77
N TYR A 145 -29.30 -10.51 6.97
CA TYR A 145 -30.23 -10.18 8.05
C TYR A 145 -31.14 -9.01 7.70
N VAL A 146 -30.58 -7.94 7.11
CA VAL A 146 -31.35 -6.79 6.64
C VAL A 146 -32.34 -7.20 5.55
N VAL A 147 -31.91 -7.99 4.57
CA VAL A 147 -32.75 -8.45 3.44
C VAL A 147 -33.88 -9.35 3.93
N ILE A 148 -33.61 -10.29 4.84
CA ILE A 148 -34.64 -11.15 5.44
C ILE A 148 -35.65 -10.30 6.22
N SER A 149 -35.18 -9.36 7.04
CA SER A 149 -36.05 -8.45 7.81
C SER A 149 -36.96 -7.63 6.89
N TYR A 150 -36.38 -7.11 5.79
CA TYR A 150 -37.11 -6.40 4.74
C TYR A 150 -38.18 -7.28 4.08
N ILE A 151 -37.82 -8.50 3.66
CA ILE A 151 -38.77 -9.45 3.04
C ILE A 151 -39.91 -9.80 3.99
N ILE A 152 -39.60 -10.12 5.25
CA ILE A 152 -40.61 -10.46 6.27
C ILE A 152 -41.59 -9.30 6.48
N PHE A 153 -41.09 -8.07 6.54
CA PHE A 153 -41.95 -6.89 6.71
C PHE A 153 -42.94 -6.72 5.54
N TYR A 154 -42.46 -6.78 4.29
CA TYR A 154 -43.32 -6.58 3.12
C TYR A 154 -44.16 -7.81 2.73
N LEU A 155 -43.81 -9.02 3.17
CA LEU A 155 -44.70 -10.18 3.06
C LEU A 155 -45.86 -10.13 4.06
N SER A 156 -45.63 -9.56 5.24
CA SER A 156 -46.62 -9.52 6.31
C SER A 156 -47.50 -8.28 6.30
N THR A 157 -47.19 -7.27 5.48
CA THR A 157 -47.94 -6.01 5.43
C THR A 157 -48.37 -5.71 4.00
N ALA A 158 -49.58 -5.18 3.82
CA ALA A 158 -50.04 -4.65 2.54
C ALA A 158 -49.55 -3.19 2.30
N ASP A 159 -48.59 -2.71 3.10
CA ASP A 159 -48.08 -1.34 3.01
C ASP A 159 -47.15 -1.20 1.79
N SER A 160 -47.69 -0.73 0.68
CA SER A 160 -46.91 -0.43 -0.52
C SER A 160 -46.25 0.96 -0.50
N GLY A 161 -46.65 1.83 0.44
CA GLY A 161 -46.28 3.25 0.43
C GLY A 161 -44.78 3.51 0.63
N ASN A 162 -44.10 2.65 1.40
CA ASN A 162 -42.67 2.79 1.69
C ASN A 162 -41.78 1.79 0.92
N PHE A 163 -42.36 0.87 0.14
CA PHE A 163 -41.64 -0.23 -0.50
C PHE A 163 -40.44 0.22 -1.33
N ILE A 164 -40.65 1.21 -2.19
CA ILE A 164 -39.60 1.74 -3.08
C ILE A 164 -38.48 2.39 -2.25
N LYS A 165 -38.83 3.19 -1.24
CA LYS A 165 -37.85 3.86 -0.38
C LYS A 165 -37.00 2.85 0.39
N ASP A 166 -37.63 1.87 1.01
CA ASP A 166 -36.94 0.85 1.81
C ASP A 166 -36.08 -0.06 0.91
N SER A 167 -36.57 -0.40 -0.30
CA SER A 167 -35.77 -1.10 -1.32
C SER A 167 -34.47 -0.36 -1.64
N VAL A 168 -34.57 0.94 -1.91
CA VAL A 168 -33.42 1.79 -2.23
C VAL A 168 -32.45 1.86 -1.06
N VAL A 169 -32.95 2.02 0.17
CA VAL A 169 -32.12 2.04 1.38
C VAL A 169 -31.35 0.72 1.56
N VAL A 170 -32.02 -0.43 1.44
CA VAL A 170 -31.40 -1.75 1.58
C VAL A 170 -30.35 -1.99 0.50
N LEU A 171 -30.64 -1.63 -0.75
CA LEU A 171 -29.69 -1.79 -1.87
C LEU A 171 -28.44 -0.90 -1.70
N ILE A 172 -28.63 0.38 -1.41
CA ILE A 172 -27.53 1.32 -1.20
C ILE A 172 -26.68 0.87 -0.01
N PHE A 173 -27.31 0.55 1.13
CA PHE A 173 -26.57 0.06 2.29
C PHE A 173 -25.78 -1.20 1.98
N SER A 174 -26.39 -2.19 1.32
CA SER A 174 -25.72 -3.47 1.04
C SER A 174 -24.48 -3.28 0.18
N TYR A 175 -24.56 -2.40 -0.83
CA TYR A 175 -23.42 -2.04 -1.67
C TYR A 175 -22.33 -1.31 -0.87
N PHE A 176 -22.68 -0.21 -0.19
CA PHE A 176 -21.70 0.64 0.49
C PHE A 176 -21.11 -0.03 1.73
N PHE A 177 -21.87 -0.86 2.47
CA PHE A 177 -21.35 -1.64 3.59
C PHE A 177 -20.33 -2.66 3.11
N GLY A 178 -20.60 -3.35 2.00
CA GLY A 178 -19.64 -4.22 1.34
C GLY A 178 -18.36 -3.48 0.93
N GLU A 179 -18.48 -2.27 0.40
CA GLU A 179 -17.34 -1.41 0.07
C GLU A 179 -16.54 -0.99 1.31
N VAL A 180 -17.19 -0.59 2.42
CA VAL A 180 -16.50 -0.28 3.71
C VAL A 180 -15.73 -1.48 4.21
N MET A 181 -16.37 -2.66 4.22
CA MET A 181 -15.77 -3.90 4.71
C MET A 181 -14.61 -4.37 3.85
N ASN A 182 -14.67 -4.18 2.53
CA ASN A 182 -13.62 -4.55 1.60
C ASN A 182 -12.59 -3.45 1.34
N TYR A 183 -12.81 -2.24 1.86
CA TYR A 183 -11.92 -1.10 1.65
C TYR A 183 -10.47 -1.40 2.03
N LYS A 184 -9.54 -1.13 1.10
CA LYS A 184 -8.10 -1.13 1.30
C LYS A 184 -7.52 0.11 0.65
N ALA A 185 -6.78 0.90 1.41
CA ALA A 185 -6.11 2.07 0.87
C ALA A 185 -5.07 1.62 -0.16
N LYS A 186 -5.07 2.25 -1.34
CA LYS A 186 -4.15 1.87 -2.41
C LYS A 186 -2.83 2.60 -2.16
N GLY A 187 -1.74 1.85 -2.07
CA GLY A 187 -0.41 2.45 -2.11
C GLY A 187 0.03 2.70 -3.54
N SER A 188 1.14 3.45 -3.67
CA SER A 188 1.72 3.87 -4.93
C SER A 188 2.68 2.82 -5.48
N LYS A 189 2.69 2.67 -6.82
CA LYS A 189 3.75 1.97 -7.55
C LYS A 189 4.82 2.97 -7.93
N ILE A 190 6.03 2.70 -7.46
CA ILE A 190 7.15 3.62 -7.54
C ILE A 190 8.23 2.96 -8.38
N PHE A 191 8.67 3.68 -9.42
CA PHE A 191 9.70 3.17 -10.32
C PHE A 191 10.94 4.06 -10.29
N VAL A 192 12.09 3.43 -10.08
CA VAL A 192 13.39 4.09 -10.04
C VAL A 192 14.03 4.08 -11.43
N LEU A 193 14.55 5.22 -11.84
CA LEU A 193 15.18 5.48 -13.14
C LEU A 193 16.54 6.14 -12.91
N GLY A 194 17.54 5.76 -13.69
CA GLY A 194 18.95 6.12 -13.44
C GLY A 194 19.84 5.67 -14.58
N PRO A 195 20.85 6.43 -15.03
CA PRO A 195 21.78 5.93 -16.03
C PRO A 195 22.57 4.72 -15.49
N ALA A 196 23.32 4.08 -16.38
CA ALA A 196 24.21 3.01 -15.96
C ALA A 196 25.19 3.53 -14.89
N GLN A 197 25.46 2.71 -13.88
CA GLN A 197 26.42 3.02 -12.80
C GLN A 197 26.05 4.21 -11.89
N SER A 198 24.82 4.74 -11.98
CA SER A 198 24.33 5.80 -11.11
C SER A 198 23.99 5.33 -9.69
N GLY A 199 24.15 4.04 -9.38
CA GLY A 199 23.82 3.50 -8.06
C GLY A 199 22.35 3.10 -7.85
N LYS A 200 21.54 2.93 -8.91
CA LYS A 200 20.13 2.46 -8.81
C LYS A 200 19.96 1.20 -7.96
N THR A 201 20.78 0.19 -8.25
CA THR A 201 20.72 -1.13 -7.62
C THR A 201 21.02 -1.03 -6.13
N LEU A 202 22.07 -0.28 -5.78
CA LEU A 202 22.40 0.01 -4.38
C LEU A 202 21.34 0.87 -3.72
N PHE A 203 20.79 1.87 -4.41
CA PHE A 203 19.71 2.68 -3.87
C PHE A 203 18.48 1.84 -3.44
N ILE A 204 18.05 0.88 -4.27
CA ILE A 204 16.96 -0.04 -3.88
C ILE A 204 17.34 -0.90 -2.68
N ALA A 205 18.58 -1.39 -2.63
CA ALA A 205 19.07 -2.14 -1.47
C ALA A 205 19.04 -1.30 -0.19
N GLY A 206 19.45 -0.04 -0.25
CA GLY A 206 19.41 0.90 0.88
C GLY A 206 17.99 1.16 1.36
N CYS A 207 17.06 1.37 0.43
CA CYS A 207 15.63 1.48 0.76
C CYS A 207 15.09 0.20 1.40
N TYR A 208 15.52 -0.97 0.92
CA TYR A 208 15.11 -2.27 1.47
C TYR A 208 15.63 -2.48 2.90
N MET A 209 16.90 -2.17 3.15
CA MET A 209 17.49 -2.24 4.49
C MET A 209 16.83 -1.28 5.46
N ARG A 210 16.57 -0.04 5.03
CA ARG A 210 15.80 0.91 5.85
C ARG A 210 14.38 0.41 6.10
N ALA A 211 13.75 -0.24 5.12
CA ALA A 211 12.44 -0.85 5.32
C ALA A 211 12.48 -2.03 6.31
N LEU A 212 13.58 -2.77 6.41
CA LEU A 212 13.77 -3.86 7.39
C LEU A 212 13.77 -3.36 8.84
N GLU A 213 14.28 -2.15 9.07
CA GLU A 213 14.30 -1.51 10.40
C GLU A 213 12.90 -1.07 10.87
N THR A 214 11.92 -1.01 9.95
CA THR A 214 10.53 -0.75 10.34
C THR A 214 9.95 -1.96 11.04
N ALA A 215 9.08 -1.76 12.04
CA ALA A 215 8.42 -2.85 12.80
C ALA A 215 7.69 -3.90 11.91
N LYS A 216 7.40 -3.54 10.67
CA LYS A 216 6.73 -4.39 9.69
C LYS A 216 7.76 -5.12 8.81
N GLY A 217 8.83 -4.47 8.38
CA GLY A 217 9.73 -5.03 7.39
C GLY A 217 9.09 -5.11 5.98
N PRO A 218 9.91 -5.24 4.93
CA PRO A 218 9.48 -5.39 3.55
C PRO A 218 8.96 -6.82 3.28
N VAL A 219 8.13 -6.95 2.25
CA VAL A 219 7.58 -8.23 1.77
C VAL A 219 7.76 -8.38 0.27
N LYS A 220 7.76 -9.65 -0.19
CA LYS A 220 7.95 -10.03 -1.60
C LYS A 220 9.19 -9.37 -2.26
N PRO A 221 10.37 -9.39 -1.61
CA PRO A 221 11.58 -9.00 -2.30
C PRO A 221 11.80 -9.91 -3.51
N SER A 222 12.34 -9.38 -4.61
CA SER A 222 12.76 -10.21 -5.73
C SER A 222 13.98 -11.08 -5.35
N PRO A 223 14.16 -12.24 -6.00
CA PRO A 223 15.34 -13.07 -5.81
C PRO A 223 16.64 -12.28 -6.00
N ASP A 224 16.74 -11.48 -7.06
CA ASP A 224 17.91 -10.65 -7.37
C ASP A 224 18.23 -9.66 -6.24
N LEU A 225 17.21 -9.12 -5.57
CA LEU A 225 17.38 -8.22 -4.43
C LEU A 225 17.88 -8.96 -3.20
N LEU A 226 17.34 -10.15 -2.92
CA LEU A 226 17.81 -10.97 -1.82
C LEU A 226 19.26 -11.40 -2.02
N GLU A 227 19.63 -11.78 -3.25
CA GLU A 227 21.00 -12.13 -3.60
C GLU A 227 21.93 -10.94 -3.44
N LEU A 228 21.54 -9.75 -3.91
CA LEU A 228 22.30 -8.51 -3.72
C LEU A 228 22.53 -8.22 -2.23
N ILE A 229 21.49 -8.35 -1.41
CA ILE A 229 21.58 -8.12 0.03
C ILE A 229 22.49 -9.15 0.69
N ASP A 230 22.40 -10.43 0.32
CA ASP A 230 23.31 -11.48 0.82
C ASP A 230 24.78 -11.19 0.45
N GLN A 231 25.03 -10.77 -0.80
CA GLN A 231 26.35 -10.33 -1.25
C GLN A 231 26.86 -9.13 -0.44
N MET A 232 25.99 -8.16 -0.13
CA MET A 232 26.32 -7.01 0.70
C MET A 232 26.63 -7.36 2.16
N HIS A 233 26.25 -8.55 2.65
CA HIS A 233 26.57 -9.03 4.01
C HIS A 233 27.89 -9.82 4.07
N LYS A 234 28.44 -10.30 2.95
CA LYS A 234 29.72 -11.05 2.92
C LYS A 234 30.91 -10.16 3.25
N GLU A 235 31.92 -10.67 3.95
CA GLU A 235 33.04 -9.85 4.48
C GLU A 235 33.98 -9.34 3.39
N GLU A 236 34.15 -10.09 2.30
CA GLU A 236 34.84 -9.64 1.09
C GLU A 236 33.83 -9.13 0.07
N ILE A 237 33.44 -7.85 0.17
CA ILE A 237 32.53 -7.25 -0.82
C ILE A 237 33.29 -6.94 -2.10
N ILE A 238 32.98 -7.68 -3.16
CA ILE A 238 33.12 -7.17 -4.51
C ILE A 238 31.78 -6.52 -4.85
N TRP A 239 31.73 -5.18 -4.93
CA TRP A 239 30.51 -4.50 -5.38
C TRP A 239 30.02 -5.17 -6.68
N PRO A 240 28.71 -5.43 -6.82
CA PRO A 240 28.19 -6.18 -7.95
C PRO A 240 28.73 -5.60 -9.26
N ARG A 241 29.42 -6.43 -10.05
CA ARG A 241 29.94 -6.02 -11.36
C ARG A 241 28.77 -5.88 -12.34
N ARG A 242 29.00 -5.10 -13.40
CA ARG A 242 27.99 -4.74 -14.42
C ARG A 242 27.10 -5.92 -14.81
N THR A 243 25.80 -5.73 -14.68
CA THR A 243 24.76 -6.67 -15.11
C THR A 243 24.71 -6.71 -16.64
N GLN A 244 24.89 -7.88 -17.25
CA GLN A 244 24.73 -8.09 -18.70
C GLN A 244 23.27 -8.35 -19.08
N GLU A 245 22.46 -8.81 -18.12
CA GLU A 245 21.04 -9.13 -18.26
C GLU A 245 20.16 -8.14 -17.50
N ILE A 246 18.84 -8.17 -17.74
CA ILE A 246 17.90 -7.34 -16.97
C ILE A 246 17.61 -8.03 -15.64
N SER A 247 18.14 -7.47 -14.56
CA SER A 247 17.77 -7.86 -13.21
C SER A 247 16.65 -7.00 -12.68
N LYS A 248 15.71 -7.61 -11.97
CA LYS A 248 14.55 -6.94 -11.40
C LYS A 248 14.72 -6.83 -9.90
N TYR A 249 14.87 -5.62 -9.39
CA TYR A 249 14.90 -5.36 -7.96
C TYR A 249 13.58 -4.74 -7.54
N GLN A 250 12.84 -5.43 -6.68
CA GLN A 250 11.56 -4.96 -6.16
C GLN A 250 11.34 -5.43 -4.75
N PHE A 251 10.56 -4.67 -3.99
CA PHE A 251 9.94 -5.12 -2.75
C PHE A 251 8.67 -4.29 -2.49
N ILE A 252 7.84 -4.78 -1.58
CA ILE A 252 6.67 -4.05 -1.08
C ILE A 252 6.94 -3.73 0.38
N TYR A 253 6.56 -2.54 0.83
CA TYR A 253 6.61 -2.18 2.24
C TYR A 253 5.36 -1.41 2.62
N ASP A 254 4.96 -1.54 3.88
CA ASP A 254 3.71 -0.98 4.38
C ASP A 254 3.98 0.36 5.04
N ILE A 255 3.23 1.38 4.65
CA ILE A 255 3.33 2.73 5.20
C ILE A 255 2.00 3.16 5.80
N GLY A 256 2.03 3.94 6.88
CA GLY A 256 0.85 4.59 7.46
C GLY A 256 0.40 3.94 8.76
N GLY A 257 -0.19 4.77 9.62
CA GLY A 257 -0.71 4.36 10.93
C GLY A 257 -2.08 3.70 10.83
N LEU A 258 -3.13 4.52 10.71
CA LEU A 258 -4.53 4.08 10.75
C LEU A 258 -4.96 3.31 9.50
N PHE A 259 -4.56 3.75 8.31
CA PHE A 259 -4.83 3.08 7.05
C PHE A 259 -3.51 2.75 6.36
N PRO A 260 -2.92 1.58 6.67
CA PRO A 260 -1.68 1.19 6.01
C PRO A 260 -1.88 1.04 4.50
N LYS A 261 -0.91 1.51 3.73
CA LYS A 261 -0.81 1.46 2.27
C LYS A 261 0.38 0.60 1.87
N GLU A 262 0.18 -0.27 0.89
CA GLU A 262 1.25 -1.10 0.31
C GLU A 262 1.99 -0.32 -0.78
N MET A 263 3.20 0.10 -0.48
CA MET A 263 4.05 0.83 -1.42
C MET A 263 4.97 -0.16 -2.13
N MET A 264 4.94 -0.16 -3.46
CA MET A 264 5.79 -1.03 -4.26
C MET A 264 6.94 -0.21 -4.83
N LEU A 265 8.16 -0.47 -4.34
CA LEU A 265 9.37 0.11 -4.89
C LEU A 265 10.02 -0.90 -5.83
N ARG A 266 10.32 -0.46 -7.05
CA ARG A 266 10.91 -1.32 -8.08
C ARG A 266 11.85 -0.55 -9.00
N THR A 267 12.86 -1.27 -9.50
CA THR A 267 13.72 -0.84 -10.61
C THR A 267 13.96 -2.04 -11.52
N LEU A 268 14.26 -1.74 -12.78
CA LEU A 268 14.92 -2.68 -13.67
C LEU A 268 16.35 -2.21 -13.81
N ASP A 269 17.30 -3.11 -13.60
CA ASP A 269 18.68 -2.83 -13.97
C ASP A 269 18.85 -3.23 -15.43
N TYR A 270 19.46 -2.33 -16.19
CA TYR A 270 19.64 -2.46 -17.63
C TYR A 270 21.02 -1.95 -18.00
N PRO A 271 21.70 -2.58 -18.97
CA PRO A 271 22.98 -2.09 -19.49
C PRO A 271 22.82 -0.71 -20.15
N GLY A 272 23.82 0.18 -20.07
CA GLY A 272 23.78 1.49 -20.75
C GLY A 272 23.83 1.37 -22.28
N PRO A 273 23.45 2.39 -23.09
CA PRO A 273 22.75 3.66 -22.84
C PRO A 273 21.23 3.54 -23.03
N PHE A 274 20.59 2.69 -22.22
CA PHE A 274 19.18 2.33 -22.37
C PHE A 274 18.19 3.49 -22.23
N ILE A 275 18.51 4.52 -21.43
CA ILE A 275 17.55 5.60 -21.14
C ILE A 275 17.18 6.41 -22.39
N GLU A 276 18.10 6.56 -23.33
CA GLU A 276 17.98 7.47 -24.47
C GLU A 276 16.81 7.18 -25.40
N LYS A 277 16.29 5.96 -25.38
CA LYS A 277 15.22 5.52 -26.29
C LYS A 277 13.92 5.21 -25.59
N ILE A 278 13.89 5.10 -24.25
CA ILE A 278 12.69 4.63 -23.51
C ILE A 278 11.44 5.44 -23.86
N TYR A 279 11.56 6.78 -23.92
CA TYR A 279 10.43 7.64 -24.21
C TYR A 279 9.77 7.34 -25.57
N LYS A 280 10.53 6.84 -26.54
CA LYS A 280 10.00 6.45 -27.86
C LYS A 280 9.10 5.22 -27.77
N TYR A 281 9.39 4.29 -26.86
CA TYR A 281 8.64 3.05 -26.66
C TYR A 281 7.43 3.21 -25.72
N MET A 282 7.27 4.38 -25.11
CA MET A 282 6.10 4.68 -24.29
C MET A 282 4.84 4.82 -25.15
N TYR A 283 3.79 4.10 -24.77
CA TYR A 283 2.47 4.11 -25.42
C TYR A 283 2.44 3.59 -26.87
N ILE A 284 3.49 2.92 -27.34
CA ILE A 284 3.43 2.20 -28.63
C ILE A 284 2.40 1.06 -28.51
N LYS A 285 1.40 1.05 -29.40
CA LYS A 285 0.53 -0.12 -29.61
C LYS A 285 1.38 -1.18 -30.31
N LYS A 286 1.58 -2.33 -29.68
CA LYS A 286 2.37 -3.47 -30.20
C LYS A 286 2.26 -3.59 -31.72
N SER A 287 3.35 -3.32 -32.43
CA SER A 287 3.45 -3.70 -33.83
C SER A 287 3.66 -5.21 -33.89
N SER A 288 2.65 -5.90 -34.40
CA SER A 288 2.63 -7.34 -34.64
C SER A 288 3.85 -7.80 -35.45
N LYS A 289 4.48 -8.90 -34.98
CA LYS A 289 5.31 -9.86 -35.74
C LYS A 289 6.45 -9.27 -36.58
N LYS A 290 7.66 -9.23 -36.00
CA LYS A 290 8.92 -9.39 -36.73
C LYS A 290 9.73 -10.54 -36.13
N GLY A 291 10.47 -11.25 -36.99
CA GLY A 291 11.02 -12.58 -36.75
C GLY A 291 11.85 -12.71 -35.48
N GLU A 292 11.69 -13.85 -34.81
CA GLU A 292 12.17 -14.21 -33.47
C GLU A 292 13.71 -14.28 -33.29
N ASN A 293 14.51 -14.01 -34.33
CA ASN A 293 15.96 -14.27 -34.33
C ASN A 293 16.86 -13.04 -34.53
N ASP A 294 16.33 -11.82 -34.39
CA ASP A 294 17.12 -10.59 -34.55
C ASP A 294 17.55 -10.00 -33.19
N LYS A 295 18.86 -9.79 -32.96
CA LYS A 295 19.37 -9.11 -31.74
C LYS A 295 18.70 -7.75 -31.49
N LYS A 296 18.28 -7.08 -32.56
CA LYS A 296 17.53 -5.82 -32.51
C LYS A 296 16.15 -5.98 -31.84
N TYR A 297 15.49 -7.12 -32.05
CA TYR A 297 14.18 -7.42 -31.47
C TYR A 297 14.27 -7.66 -29.95
N GLU A 298 15.33 -8.34 -29.48
CA GLU A 298 15.57 -8.53 -28.05
C GLU A 298 15.77 -7.20 -27.31
N GLU A 299 16.50 -6.25 -27.91
CA GLU A 299 16.66 -4.91 -27.34
C GLU A 299 15.34 -4.14 -27.29
N GLU A 300 14.51 -4.21 -28.34
CA GLU A 300 13.19 -3.57 -28.39
C GLU A 300 12.26 -4.08 -27.29
N ILE A 301 12.22 -5.40 -27.05
CA ILE A 301 11.45 -6.00 -25.95
C ILE A 301 11.88 -5.43 -24.59
N LYS A 302 13.18 -5.25 -24.40
CA LYS A 302 13.74 -4.69 -23.16
C LYS A 302 13.27 -3.23 -22.97
N TYR A 303 13.25 -2.40 -24.03
CA TYR A 303 12.77 -1.01 -23.93
C TYR A 303 11.27 -0.96 -23.64
N GLU A 304 10.49 -1.83 -24.27
CA GLU A 304 9.05 -1.97 -24.00
C GLU A 304 8.76 -2.35 -22.55
N ALA A 305 9.56 -3.27 -21.99
CA ALA A 305 9.41 -3.68 -20.60
C ALA A 305 9.61 -2.51 -19.64
N VAL A 306 10.68 -1.73 -19.81
CA VAL A 306 10.94 -0.55 -18.97
C VAL A 306 9.89 0.54 -19.19
N ALA A 307 9.55 0.86 -20.44
CA ALA A 307 8.53 1.85 -20.77
C ALA A 307 7.15 1.49 -20.18
N LYS A 308 6.79 0.20 -20.19
CA LYS A 308 5.56 -0.31 -19.57
C LYS A 308 5.56 -0.13 -18.06
N GLU A 309 6.71 -0.29 -17.40
CA GLU A 309 6.81 -0.06 -15.96
C GLU A 309 6.69 1.44 -15.63
N ILE A 310 7.36 2.32 -16.38
CA ILE A 310 7.22 3.78 -16.22
C ILE A 310 5.77 4.23 -16.38
N THR A 311 5.11 3.84 -17.47
CA THR A 311 3.72 4.25 -17.78
C THR A 311 2.70 3.74 -16.76
N LYS A 312 3.02 2.67 -16.03
CA LYS A 312 2.18 2.11 -14.96
C LYS A 312 2.46 2.68 -13.58
N SER A 313 3.50 3.48 -13.41
CA SER A 313 3.95 3.96 -12.10
C SER A 313 3.23 5.24 -11.69
N ASP A 314 2.94 5.35 -10.41
CA ASP A 314 2.23 6.48 -9.80
C ASP A 314 3.23 7.56 -9.33
N LYS A 315 4.46 7.16 -9.02
CA LYS A 315 5.60 8.02 -8.68
C LYS A 315 6.85 7.57 -9.46
N LEU A 316 7.71 8.51 -9.83
CA LEU A 316 9.02 8.22 -10.43
C LEU A 316 10.14 8.78 -9.56
N ILE A 317 11.22 8.02 -9.44
CA ILE A 317 12.45 8.46 -8.77
C ILE A 317 13.55 8.54 -9.82
N PHE A 318 14.15 9.71 -10.00
CA PHE A 318 15.30 9.93 -10.86
C PHE A 318 16.58 9.93 -10.02
N ILE A 319 17.49 9.02 -10.35
CA ILE A 319 18.78 8.88 -9.71
C ILE A 319 19.81 9.74 -10.42
N ILE A 320 20.45 10.62 -9.66
CA ILE A 320 21.58 11.45 -10.07
C ILE A 320 22.82 10.98 -9.32
N ASP A 321 23.92 10.81 -10.05
CA ASP A 321 25.19 10.33 -9.52
C ASP A 321 26.02 11.53 -9.08
N GLY A 322 26.10 11.78 -7.77
CA GLY A 322 26.84 12.90 -7.20
C GLY A 322 28.30 12.92 -7.59
N SER A 323 28.92 11.75 -7.81
CA SER A 323 30.33 11.66 -8.20
C SER A 323 30.62 12.15 -9.63
N LYS A 324 29.58 12.48 -10.42
CA LYS A 324 29.72 13.05 -11.76
C LYS A 324 29.79 14.57 -11.74
N TYR A 325 29.52 15.22 -10.61
CA TYR A 325 29.66 16.66 -10.47
C TYR A 325 31.09 17.12 -10.82
N PRO A 326 31.27 18.22 -11.60
CA PRO A 326 30.24 19.10 -12.15
C PRO A 326 29.70 18.68 -13.53
N ASN A 327 30.22 17.61 -14.14
CA ASN A 327 29.87 17.21 -15.50
C ASN A 327 28.78 16.11 -15.54
N PHE A 328 27.53 16.55 -15.72
CA PHE A 328 26.38 15.65 -15.83
C PHE A 328 25.95 15.34 -17.27
N ALA A 329 26.70 15.74 -18.30
CA ALA A 329 26.28 15.59 -19.70
C ALA A 329 25.98 14.11 -20.06
N ASP A 330 26.81 13.19 -19.61
CA ASP A 330 26.72 11.76 -19.92
C ASP A 330 25.63 11.02 -19.11
N MET A 331 24.92 11.72 -18.22
CA MET A 331 23.87 11.11 -17.39
C MET A 331 22.53 10.95 -18.11
N GLY A 332 22.36 11.59 -19.27
CA GLY A 332 21.11 11.53 -20.02
C GLY A 332 19.94 12.21 -19.31
N ILE A 333 20.18 13.25 -18.51
CA ILE A 333 19.14 13.98 -17.74
C ILE A 333 18.03 14.52 -18.64
N THR A 334 18.35 14.98 -19.85
CA THR A 334 17.37 15.43 -20.85
C THR A 334 16.32 14.36 -21.16
N GLN A 335 16.64 13.08 -20.98
CA GLN A 335 15.71 11.99 -21.20
C GLN A 335 14.67 11.87 -20.08
N TYR A 336 14.99 12.30 -18.85
CA TYR A 336 14.01 12.39 -17.76
C TYR A 336 12.94 13.42 -18.07
N VAL A 337 13.36 14.60 -18.54
CA VAL A 337 12.45 15.67 -19.00
C VAL A 337 11.54 15.14 -20.11
N LYS A 338 12.09 14.43 -21.10
CA LYS A 338 11.30 13.80 -22.18
C LYS A 338 10.32 12.74 -21.67
N ILE A 339 10.70 11.92 -20.69
CA ILE A 339 9.82 10.92 -20.08
C ILE A 339 8.66 11.62 -19.35
N LEU A 340 8.94 12.66 -18.56
CA LEU A 340 7.91 13.44 -17.87
C LEU A 340 6.95 14.11 -18.85
N GLY A 341 7.48 14.81 -19.86
CA GLY A 341 6.68 15.43 -20.91
C GLY A 341 5.79 14.41 -21.62
N ARG A 342 6.31 13.21 -21.94
CA ARG A 342 5.53 12.15 -22.57
C ARG A 342 4.41 11.60 -21.69
N LEU A 343 4.62 11.53 -20.37
CA LEU A 343 3.55 11.16 -19.42
C LEU A 343 2.46 12.23 -19.39
N GLN A 344 2.85 13.50 -19.31
CA GLN A 344 1.93 14.63 -19.27
C GLN A 344 1.11 14.75 -20.56
N GLU A 345 1.73 14.60 -21.73
CA GLU A 345 1.05 14.54 -23.04
C GLU A 345 -0.05 13.48 -23.09
N ASN A 346 0.10 12.39 -22.33
CA ASN A 346 -0.87 11.28 -22.25
C ASN A 346 -1.76 11.37 -21.00
N GLY A 347 -1.89 12.56 -20.40
CA GLY A 347 -2.78 12.84 -19.27
C GLY A 347 -2.34 12.23 -17.94
N ARG A 348 -1.07 11.83 -17.82
CA ARG A 348 -0.50 11.25 -16.60
C ARG A 348 0.35 12.28 -15.87
N ASN A 349 -0.19 12.84 -14.79
CA ASN A 349 0.59 13.65 -13.85
C ASN A 349 1.25 12.74 -12.82
N VAL A 350 2.54 12.44 -13.00
CA VAL A 350 3.31 11.54 -12.13
C VAL A 350 4.26 12.38 -11.29
N LYS A 351 4.18 12.26 -9.96
CA LYS A 351 5.05 13.00 -9.03
C LYS A 351 6.50 12.50 -9.15
N PRO A 352 7.45 13.33 -9.58
CA PRO A 352 8.87 12.98 -9.65
C PRO A 352 9.58 13.27 -8.32
N TYR A 353 10.58 12.44 -8.01
CA TYR A 353 11.50 12.61 -6.90
C TYR A 353 12.93 12.54 -7.44
N ILE A 354 13.83 13.39 -6.96
CA ILE A 354 15.22 13.40 -7.40
C ILE A 354 16.09 12.93 -6.24
N VAL A 355 16.83 11.85 -6.46
CA VAL A 355 17.74 11.29 -5.46
C VAL A 355 19.16 11.41 -5.97
N VAL A 356 20.02 12.06 -5.19
CA VAL A 356 21.44 12.21 -5.49
C VAL A 356 22.20 11.12 -4.73
N THR A 357 22.58 10.06 -5.42
CA THR A 357 23.41 8.99 -4.89
C THR A 357 24.88 9.43 -4.81
N LYS A 358 25.68 8.72 -4.03
CA LYS A 358 27.11 9.04 -3.81
C LYS A 358 27.32 10.49 -3.35
N SER A 359 26.38 10.99 -2.55
CA SER A 359 26.44 12.34 -1.99
C SER A 359 27.56 12.50 -0.96
N ASP A 360 28.20 11.41 -0.53
CA ASP A 360 29.43 11.43 0.26
C ASP A 360 30.54 12.26 -0.40
N PHE A 361 30.53 12.37 -1.73
CA PHE A 361 31.42 13.26 -2.50
C PHE A 361 31.41 14.71 -1.99
N PHE A 362 30.27 15.20 -1.51
CA PHE A 362 30.07 16.58 -1.06
C PHE A 362 30.39 16.81 0.42
N THR A 363 30.59 15.74 1.20
CA THR A 363 30.75 15.82 2.67
C THR A 363 32.00 16.59 3.12
N ARG A 364 33.06 16.59 2.29
CA ARG A 364 34.28 17.37 2.57
C ARG A 364 34.03 18.87 2.54
N GLU A 365 33.11 19.31 1.69
CA GLU A 365 32.74 20.73 1.55
C GLU A 365 31.63 21.14 2.52
N TYR A 366 30.91 20.17 3.09
CA TYR A 366 29.87 20.38 4.09
C TYR A 366 30.04 19.44 5.29
N PRO A 367 31.03 19.66 6.19
CA PRO A 367 31.35 18.70 7.25
C PRO A 367 30.25 18.48 8.29
N ASN A 368 29.32 19.43 8.44
CA ASN A 368 28.22 19.34 9.42
C ASN A 368 26.99 18.55 8.91
N TYR A 369 27.13 17.77 7.83
CA TYR A 369 26.01 17.06 7.20
C TYR A 369 25.28 16.09 8.14
N GLU A 370 25.95 15.52 9.15
CA GLU A 370 25.33 14.57 10.09
C GLU A 370 24.28 15.22 10.99
N ASN A 371 24.52 16.47 11.41
CA ASN A 371 23.62 17.20 12.30
C ASN A 371 22.63 18.09 11.53
N ASP A 372 22.88 18.35 10.24
CA ASP A 372 22.13 19.30 9.43
C ASP A 372 21.80 18.74 8.04
N TYR A 373 20.80 17.85 8.00
CA TYR A 373 20.33 17.23 6.75
C TYR A 373 19.74 18.24 5.78
N GLU A 374 18.91 19.18 6.24
CA GLU A 374 18.27 20.16 5.36
C GLU A 374 19.28 21.16 4.80
N GLY A 375 20.25 21.62 5.59
CA GLY A 375 21.34 22.45 5.09
C GLY A 375 22.21 21.71 4.08
N PHE A 376 22.51 20.42 4.31
CA PHE A 376 23.26 19.60 3.35
C PHE A 376 22.49 19.38 2.04
N LYS A 377 21.18 19.14 2.13
CA LYS A 377 20.28 19.03 0.98
C LYS A 377 20.26 20.33 0.16
N GLN A 378 20.10 21.48 0.82
CA GLN A 378 20.13 22.79 0.15
C GLN A 378 21.50 23.09 -0.47
N PHE A 379 22.58 22.71 0.21
CA PHE A 379 23.95 22.84 -0.31
C PHE A 379 24.11 22.05 -1.61
N ILE A 380 23.73 20.77 -1.62
CA ILE A 380 23.80 19.92 -2.82
C ILE A 380 22.92 20.50 -3.93
N GLU A 381 21.68 20.88 -3.62
CA GLU A 381 20.75 21.48 -4.58
C GLU A 381 21.36 22.72 -5.23
N SER A 382 21.94 23.63 -4.46
CA SER A 382 22.63 24.82 -4.98
C SER A 382 23.80 24.46 -5.89
N ARG A 383 24.62 23.45 -5.52
CA ARG A 383 25.77 23.00 -6.31
C ARG A 383 25.35 22.42 -7.66
N ILE A 384 24.43 21.45 -7.64
CA ILE A 384 24.08 20.70 -8.86
C ILE A 384 23.17 21.50 -9.80
N SER A 385 22.41 22.47 -9.28
CA SER A 385 21.57 23.37 -10.07
C SER A 385 22.35 24.32 -10.98
N ASN A 386 23.68 24.44 -10.81
CA ASN A 386 24.54 25.15 -11.75
C ASN A 386 24.61 24.45 -13.12
N SER A 387 24.30 23.14 -13.18
CA SER A 387 24.16 22.43 -14.45
C SER A 387 22.83 22.77 -15.11
N ILE A 388 22.90 23.23 -16.36
CA ILE A 388 21.71 23.56 -17.18
C ILE A 388 20.73 22.39 -17.22
N PHE A 389 21.23 21.16 -17.36
CA PHE A 389 20.40 19.95 -17.43
C PHE A 389 19.62 19.67 -16.14
N ILE A 390 20.26 19.89 -14.99
CA ILE A 390 19.63 19.69 -13.68
C ILE A 390 18.60 20.77 -13.42
N LYS A 391 18.93 22.02 -13.76
CA LYS A 391 18.01 23.15 -13.64
C LYS A 391 16.74 22.95 -14.47
N GLU A 392 16.88 22.45 -15.71
CA GLU A 392 15.75 22.09 -16.56
C GLU A 392 14.88 21.01 -15.91
N LEU A 393 15.50 19.93 -15.39
CA LEU A 393 14.77 18.89 -14.69
C LEU A 393 14.05 19.41 -13.44
N LEU A 394 14.69 20.23 -12.62
CA LEU A 394 14.09 20.77 -11.39
C LEU A 394 12.89 21.67 -11.69
N ASN A 395 13.01 22.52 -12.73
CA ASN A 395 11.91 23.39 -13.17
C ASN A 395 10.71 22.58 -13.67
N GLU A 396 10.96 21.55 -14.50
CA GLU A 396 9.90 20.69 -15.04
C GLU A 396 9.26 19.81 -13.95
N ALA A 397 10.10 19.27 -13.06
CA ALA A 397 9.69 18.29 -12.07
C ALA A 397 9.04 18.91 -10.83
N SER A 398 9.37 20.18 -10.50
CA SER A 398 9.06 20.79 -9.20
C SER A 398 9.39 19.84 -8.03
N ALA A 399 10.50 19.08 -8.17
CA ALA A 399 10.84 17.96 -7.30
C ALA A 399 11.85 18.36 -6.23
N SER A 400 11.66 17.83 -5.03
CA SER A 400 12.66 17.87 -3.97
C SER A 400 13.85 16.96 -4.28
N ILE A 401 15.02 17.39 -3.85
CA ILE A 401 16.28 16.65 -3.97
C ILE A 401 16.57 15.92 -2.66
N TYR A 402 17.02 14.66 -2.76
CA TYR A 402 17.34 13.82 -1.61
C TYR A 402 18.76 13.28 -1.71
N PRO A 403 19.70 13.79 -0.89
CA PRO A 403 21.04 13.23 -0.84
C PRO A 403 21.04 11.90 -0.10
N VAL A 404 21.61 10.87 -0.74
CA VAL A 404 21.75 9.53 -0.14
C VAL A 404 23.12 8.94 -0.45
N PHE A 405 23.68 8.22 0.52
CA PHE A 405 24.93 7.47 0.33
C PHE A 405 25.11 6.38 1.39
N TYR A 406 26.09 5.51 1.15
CA TYR A 406 26.58 4.54 2.10
C TYR A 406 27.85 5.09 2.75
N TYR A 407 27.97 4.95 4.07
CA TYR A 407 29.26 5.23 4.69
C TYR A 407 30.24 4.16 4.25
N THR A 408 31.41 4.57 3.75
CA THR A 408 32.43 3.65 3.25
C THR A 408 33.79 3.96 3.85
N LYS A 409 34.63 2.93 3.97
CA LYS A 409 36.05 3.04 4.27
C LYS A 409 36.83 2.72 3.01
N LYS A 410 37.81 3.56 2.71
CA LYS A 410 38.77 3.32 1.63
C LYS A 410 39.78 2.25 2.06
N ILE A 411 39.96 1.24 1.23
CA ILE A 411 40.99 0.22 1.39
C ILE A 411 41.89 0.27 0.16
N ASN A 412 43.20 0.34 0.40
CA ASN A 412 44.21 0.28 -0.65
C ASN A 412 44.62 -1.19 -0.81
N GLY A 413 44.23 -1.81 -1.94
CA GLY A 413 44.74 -3.12 -2.38
C GLY A 413 45.64 -2.96 -3.59
N GLU A 414 46.38 -4.01 -3.97
CA GLU A 414 47.34 -4.11 -5.09
C GLU A 414 47.00 -3.23 -6.33
N GLY A 415 47.38 -1.94 -6.29
CA GLY A 415 47.15 -0.97 -7.38
C GLY A 415 45.71 -0.49 -7.59
N HIS A 416 44.73 -0.91 -6.79
CA HIS A 416 43.34 -0.51 -6.95
C HIS A 416 42.71 -0.04 -5.63
N GLU A 417 42.06 1.13 -5.68
CA GLU A 417 41.30 1.67 -4.57
C GLU A 417 39.90 1.06 -4.55
N TYR A 418 39.53 0.39 -3.45
CA TYR A 418 38.18 -0.13 -3.25
C TYR A 418 37.56 0.50 -2.01
N TYR A 419 36.25 0.76 -2.07
CA TYR A 419 35.46 1.29 -0.97
C TYR A 419 34.64 0.17 -0.38
N ILE A 420 34.74 -0.07 0.93
CA ILE A 420 33.94 -1.08 1.64
C ILE A 420 32.94 -0.35 2.53
N PRO A 421 31.65 -0.69 2.52
CA PRO A 421 30.67 -0.06 3.39
C PRO A 421 30.99 -0.33 4.87
N LEU A 422 30.86 0.70 5.69
CA LEU A 422 30.92 0.58 7.14
C LEU A 422 29.68 -0.19 7.63
N ARG A 423 29.85 -1.00 8.68
CA ARG A 423 28.81 -1.86 9.23
C ARG A 423 28.66 -1.71 10.73
N ASP A 424 27.45 -1.96 11.22
CA ASP A 424 27.16 -2.13 12.64
C ASP A 424 27.49 -3.55 13.15
N GLU A 425 27.28 -3.78 14.45
CA GLU A 425 27.50 -5.09 15.10
C GLU A 425 26.62 -6.21 14.52
N ASN A 426 25.48 -5.86 13.91
CA ASN A 426 24.54 -6.78 13.28
C ASN A 426 24.87 -7.04 11.80
N LYS A 427 26.01 -6.54 11.30
CA LYS A 427 26.44 -6.58 9.89
C LYS A 427 25.56 -5.76 8.93
N ASN A 428 24.69 -4.89 9.43
CA ASN A 428 23.95 -3.95 8.59
C ASN A 428 24.90 -2.85 8.13
N VAL A 429 24.75 -2.40 6.89
CA VAL A 429 25.57 -1.29 6.36
C VAL A 429 25.01 0.06 6.83
N TYR A 430 25.89 0.98 7.22
CA TYR A 430 25.49 2.34 7.57
C TYR A 430 25.08 3.13 6.32
N THR A 431 23.93 3.78 6.40
CA THR A 431 23.36 4.59 5.32
C THR A 431 23.02 5.99 5.80
N TYR A 432 23.05 6.97 4.89
CA TYR A 432 22.65 8.35 5.16
C TYR A 432 21.51 8.78 4.23
N GLY A 433 20.49 9.44 4.78
CA GLY A 433 19.42 10.12 4.04
C GLY A 433 18.33 9.21 3.46
N PHE A 434 18.49 7.88 3.51
CA PHE A 434 17.47 6.94 3.04
C PHE A 434 16.21 6.98 3.90
N ASP A 435 16.34 7.23 5.19
CA ASP A 435 15.22 7.44 6.12
C ASP A 435 14.39 8.66 5.72
N LYS A 436 15.03 9.81 5.53
CA LYS A 436 14.38 11.06 5.12
C LYS A 436 13.70 10.93 3.77
N PHE A 437 14.37 10.30 2.81
CA PHE A 437 13.77 10.03 1.51
C PHE A 437 12.53 9.13 1.63
N MET A 438 12.61 8.04 2.38
CA MET A 438 11.51 7.08 2.53
C MET A 438 10.32 7.69 3.27
N ASP A 439 10.56 8.59 4.22
CA ASP A 439 9.55 9.34 4.95
C ASP A 439 8.81 10.35 4.05
N ASP A 440 9.51 11.07 3.18
CA ASP A 440 8.89 12.00 2.22
C ASP A 440 8.17 11.28 1.06
N LEU A 441 8.57 10.05 0.77
CA LEU A 441 7.89 9.21 -0.23
C LEU A 441 6.47 8.81 0.23
N ILE A 442 6.18 8.96 1.52
CA ILE A 442 4.86 8.72 2.15
C ILE A 442 3.86 9.82 1.76
N GLU A 443 4.32 11.07 1.69
CA GLU A 443 3.51 12.26 1.34
C GLU A 443 3.26 12.37 -0.19
#